data_AF-A0A5C9AGA5-F1
#
_entry.id   AF-A0A5C9AGA5-F1
#
_cell.length_a   1.000
_cell.length_b   1.000
_cell.length_c   1.000
_cell.angle_alpha   90.00
_cell.angle_beta   90.00
_cell.angle_gamma   90.00
#
_symmetry.space_group_name_H-M   'P 1'
#
loop_
_entity.id
_entity.type
_entity.pdbx_description
1 polymer ?
#
loop_
_entity_poly.entity_id
_entity_poly.type
_entity_poly.pdbx_seq_one_letter_code
_entity_poly.pdbx_strand_id
1 'polypeptide(L)' 'MEAIKGSDVNVPDAVFAWMLDGRGGVKPLENTDVIDEAHPCWLHLNYVHHDSA' A
#
# COMPACT_ATOMS: atom_id res chain seq x y z
N MET A 1 -13.27 2.24 10.15
CA MET A 1 -11.90 2.53 10.67
C MET A 1 -11.51 3.95 10.22
N GLU A 2 -10.55 4.63 10.85
CA GLU A 2 -10.07 5.94 10.35
C GLU A 2 -9.21 5.71 9.08
N ALA A 3 -9.28 6.63 8.12
CA ALA A 3 -8.56 6.50 6.85
C ALA A 3 -7.04 6.68 7.05
N ILE A 4 -6.23 5.89 6.34
CA ILE A 4 -4.77 5.89 6.43
C ILE A 4 -4.20 6.67 5.24
N LYS A 5 -3.17 7.49 5.45
CA LYS A 5 -2.50 8.16 4.33
C LYS A 5 -1.51 7.22 3.67
N GLY A 6 -1.40 7.29 2.35
CA GLY A 6 -0.47 6.47 1.57
C GLY A 6 0.98 6.66 2.01
N SER A 7 1.36 7.87 2.44
CA SER A 7 2.68 8.14 3.04
C SER A 7 3.02 7.27 4.25
N ASP A 8 2.01 6.79 4.99
CA ASP A 8 2.20 6.03 6.22
C ASP A 8 2.54 4.56 5.93
N VAL A 9 2.26 4.08 4.71
CA VAL A 9 2.47 2.69 4.29
C VAL A 9 3.27 2.57 2.99
N ASN A 10 3.74 3.68 2.42
CA ASN A 10 4.62 3.69 1.26
C ASN A 10 6.07 3.40 1.68
N VAL A 11 6.33 2.11 1.88
CA VAL A 11 7.63 1.58 2.26
C VAL A 11 8.50 1.45 0.99
N PRO A 12 9.64 2.18 0.89
CA PRO A 12 10.42 2.27 -0.36
C PRO A 12 10.93 0.94 -0.93
N ASP A 13 11.13 -0.06 -0.08
CA ASP A 13 11.65 -1.38 -0.44
C ASP A 13 10.58 -2.48 -0.32
N ALA A 14 9.31 -2.08 -0.26
CA ALA A 14 8.22 -3.01 -0.47
C ALA A 14 8.36 -3.70 -1.83
N VAL A 15 8.15 -5.01 -1.84
CA VAL A 15 8.12 -5.78 -3.08
C VAL A 15 6.92 -5.35 -3.93
N PHE A 16 5.77 -5.15 -3.28
CA PHE A 16 4.58 -4.57 -3.89
C PHE A 16 3.90 -3.60 -2.93
N ALA A 17 3.50 -2.43 -3.44
CA ALA A 17 2.65 -1.47 -2.76
C ALA A 17 1.59 -0.97 -3.74
N TRP A 18 0.38 -1.51 -3.65
CA TRP A 18 -0.70 -1.29 -4.62
C TRP A 18 -2.01 -0.89 -3.96
N MET A 19 -2.81 -0.09 -4.65
CA MET A 19 -4.22 0.14 -4.34
C MET A 19 -5.09 -0.76 -5.21
N LEU A 20 -6.05 -1.44 -4.59
CA LEU A 20 -7.00 -2.31 -5.30
C LEU A 20 -8.14 -1.47 -5.88
N ASP A 21 -8.48 -1.69 -7.16
CA ASP A 21 -9.46 -0.85 -7.86
C ASP A 21 -10.91 -1.37 -7.78
N GLY A 22 -11.13 -2.49 -7.09
CA GLY A 22 -12.44 -3.13 -6.92
C GLY A 22 -13.00 -3.83 -8.17
N ARG A 23 -12.27 -3.82 -9.30
CA ARG A 23 -12.66 -4.42 -10.59
C ARG A 23 -11.74 -5.55 -11.01
N GLY A 24 -10.90 -6.02 -10.09
CA GLY A 24 -9.87 -7.03 -10.35
C GLY A 24 -8.54 -6.45 -10.86
N GLY A 25 -8.40 -5.12 -10.89
CA GLY A 25 -7.18 -4.41 -11.23
C GLY A 25 -6.49 -3.79 -10.01
N VAL A 26 -5.34 -3.19 -10.28
CA VAL A 26 -4.50 -2.51 -9.28
C VAL A 26 -3.91 -1.24 -9.86
N LYS A 27 -3.60 -0.27 -8.99
CA LYS A 27 -2.72 0.86 -9.31
C LYS A 27 -1.57 0.92 -8.30
N PRO A 28 -0.40 1.49 -8.64
CA PRO A 28 0.65 1.77 -7.67
C PRO A 28 0.15 2.66 -6.52
N LEU A 29 0.64 2.41 -5.30
CA LEU A 29 0.39 3.27 -4.15
C LEU A 29 1.15 4.59 -4.28
N GLU A 30 0.49 5.70 -3.99
CA GLU A 30 1.11 7.03 -3.93
C GLU A 30 1.03 7.62 -2.51
N ASN A 31 1.97 8.52 -2.17
CA ASN A 31 2.01 9.17 -0.85
C ASN A 31 0.73 9.95 -0.51
N THR A 32 0.04 10.45 -1.53
CA THR A 32 -1.18 11.26 -1.40
C THR A 32 -2.45 10.42 -1.40
N ASP A 33 -2.35 9.10 -1.57
CA ASP A 33 -3.51 8.23 -1.54
C ASP A 33 -4.15 8.20 -0.14
N VAL A 34 -5.46 7.98 -0.12
CA VAL A 34 -6.24 7.77 1.10
C VAL A 34 -6.75 6.34 1.06
N ILE A 35 -6.41 5.57 2.10
CA ILE A 35 -6.70 4.15 2.20
C ILE A 35 -7.82 3.97 3.22
N ASP A 36 -8.91 3.35 2.76
CA ASP A 36 -10.10 3.06 3.57
C ASP A 36 -10.77 1.76 3.08
N GLU A 37 -11.95 1.46 3.61
CA GLU A 37 -12.71 0.25 3.25
C GLU A 37 -13.18 0.24 1.78
N ALA A 38 -13.29 1.40 1.14
CA ALA A 38 -13.64 1.53 -0.28
C ALA A 38 -12.41 1.47 -1.20
N HIS A 39 -11.22 1.83 -0.68
CA HIS A 39 -9.95 1.87 -1.40
C HIS A 39 -8.90 1.04 -0.66
N PRO A 40 -9.02 -0.30 -0.66
CA PRO A 40 -8.10 -1.14 0.08
C PRO A 40 -6.70 -1.14 -0.55
N CYS A 41 -5.67 -1.14 0.30
CA CYS A 41 -4.27 -1.22 -0.09
C CYS A 41 -3.73 -2.63 0.13
N TRP A 42 -2.87 -3.09 -0.77
CA TRP A 42 -2.09 -4.32 -0.63
C TRP A 42 -0.60 -3.99 -0.56
N LEU A 43 0.01 -4.36 0.57
CA LEU A 43 1.43 -4.23 0.83
C LEU A 43 2.04 -5.62 0.97
N HIS A 44 3.08 -5.91 0.18
CA HIS A 44 3.86 -7.14 0.28
C HIS A 44 5.32 -6.79 0.55
N LEU A 45 5.80 -7.21 1.71
CA LEU A 45 7.14 -6.93 2.21
C LEU A 45 7.98 -8.21 2.19
N ASN A 46 9.26 -8.07 1.86
CA ASN A 46 10.22 -9.15 2.01
C ASN A 46 11.00 -8.95 3.31
N TYR A 47 10.50 -9.53 4.40
CA TYR A 47 11.06 -9.35 5.75
C TYR A 47 12.47 -9.97 5.96
N VAL A 48 13.06 -10.63 4.95
CA VAL A 48 14.48 -11.03 4.98
C VAL A 48 15.42 -9.94 4.44
N HIS A 49 14.88 -8.89 3.80
CA HIS A 49 15.59 -7.62 3.64
C HIS A 49 15.42 -6.81 4.94
N HIS A 50 16.54 -6.50 5.60
CA HIS A 50 16.51 -5.85 6.92
C HIS A 50 15.94 -4.43 6.88
N ASP A 51 15.93 -3.80 5.70
CA ASP A 51 15.41 -2.45 5.47
C ASP A 51 13.88 -2.43 5.28
N SER A 52 13.23 -3.60 5.13
CA SER A 52 11.80 -3.71 4.75
C SER A 52 10.83 -3.80 5.94
N ALA A 53 11.34 -3.71 7.17
CA ALA A 53 10.59 -3.94 8.42
C ALA A 53 10.60 -2.71 9.34
#